data_AF-A0A948SN86-F1
#
_entry.id   AF-A0A948SN86-F1
#
_cell.length_a   1.000
_cell.length_b   1.000
_cell.length_c   1.000
_cell.angle_alpha   90.00
_cell.angle_beta   90.00
_cell.angle_gamma   90.00
#
_symmetry.space_group_name_H-M   'P 1'
#
loop_
_entity.id
_entity.type
_entity.pdbx_description
1 polymer ?
#
loop_
_entity_poly.entity_id
_entity_poly.type
_entity_poly.pdbx_seq_one_letter_code
_entity_poly.pdbx_strand_id
1 'polypeptide(L)'
;MPADADRSVLCRWRALGIQFDVAPSKGTPDLERLLLDTARELPGNPRLLPMVVTWLRRHGDAVARNRLRRLIASELAPKDWAALALLLDAADEDEHPARFAAILRDLRPASTPAPLFDVERATAALADRARRRASDVSRRWGRWAEPVEPRLDTLAPPTAVMQRHPWLRLATDFRGDMRASVMSALLHDPDSRDSETSLARAAGGSRAQVRNALANLELTGRARRLRKPGIRRTQILPDAA
;
A
#
# COMPACT_ATOMS: atom_id res chain seq x y z
N MET A 1 0.10 28.18 8.21
CA MET A 1 0.35 26.72 8.39
C MET A 1 -0.15 25.92 7.18
N PRO A 2 0.70 25.54 6.20
CA PRO A 2 0.22 24.71 5.08
C PRO A 2 1.08 23.47 4.72
N ALA A 3 2.19 23.19 5.43
CA ALA A 3 3.09 22.08 5.03
C ALA A 3 2.64 20.69 5.52
N ASP A 4 2.00 20.58 6.68
CA ASP A 4 1.59 19.28 7.26
C ASP A 4 0.25 18.75 6.73
N ALA A 5 -0.65 19.63 6.27
CA ALA A 5 -1.94 19.21 5.73
C ALA A 5 -1.81 18.35 4.45
N ASP A 6 -0.77 18.58 3.64
CA ASP A 6 -0.51 17.80 2.42
C ASP A 6 0.05 16.38 2.73
N ARG A 7 0.48 16.13 3.98
CA ARG A 7 1.10 14.87 4.42
C ARG A 7 0.15 13.92 5.15
N SER A 8 -1.00 14.39 5.62
CA SER A 8 -1.97 13.54 6.32
C SER A 8 -2.36 12.32 5.48
N VAL A 9 -2.50 11.16 6.12
CA VAL A 9 -2.98 9.91 5.50
C VAL A 9 -4.33 10.12 4.82
N LEU A 10 -5.22 10.91 5.42
CA LEU A 10 -6.55 11.21 4.85
C LEU A 10 -6.45 11.99 3.53
N CYS A 11 -5.59 13.01 3.46
CA CYS A 11 -5.41 13.81 2.24
C CYS A 11 -4.83 12.97 1.10
N ARG A 12 -3.92 12.04 1.41
CA ARG A 12 -3.33 11.11 0.44
C ARG A 12 -4.35 10.07 -0.07
N TRP A 13 -5.15 9.48 0.81
CA TRP A 13 -6.26 8.62 0.39
C TRP A 13 -7.34 9.37 -0.38
N ARG A 14 -7.60 10.63 -0.02
CA ARG A 14 -8.50 11.52 -0.75
C ARG A 14 -8.01 11.76 -2.18
N ALA A 15 -6.70 11.94 -2.37
CA ALA A 15 -6.11 12.03 -3.70
C ALA A 15 -6.29 10.73 -4.51
N LEU A 16 -6.32 9.56 -3.86
CA LEU A 16 -6.58 8.25 -4.47
C LEU A 16 -8.07 7.92 -4.64
N GLY A 17 -8.97 8.88 -4.41
CA GLY A 17 -10.40 8.76 -4.70
C GLY A 17 -11.29 8.37 -3.53
N ILE A 18 -10.76 8.17 -2.33
CA ILE A 18 -11.60 7.96 -1.14
C ILE A 18 -12.31 9.27 -0.78
N GLN A 19 -13.62 9.24 -0.47
CA GLN A 19 -14.43 10.41 -0.14
C GLN A 19 -14.27 10.84 1.33
N PHE A 20 -13.07 11.28 1.71
CA PHE A 20 -12.85 11.99 2.98
C PHE A 20 -13.15 13.49 2.84
N ASP A 21 -13.64 14.10 3.93
CA ASP A 21 -13.93 15.53 4.04
C ASP A 21 -12.64 16.34 4.33
N VAL A 22 -11.68 16.22 3.42
CA VAL A 22 -10.40 16.95 3.43
C VAL A 22 -10.01 17.30 1.99
N ALA A 23 -9.07 18.25 1.83
CA ALA A 23 -8.49 18.50 0.52
C ALA A 23 -7.60 17.31 0.08
N PRO A 24 -7.63 16.90 -1.20
CA PRO A 24 -6.72 15.88 -1.70
C PRO A 24 -5.28 16.40 -1.71
N SER A 25 -4.32 15.53 -1.43
CA SER A 25 -2.90 15.89 -1.58
C SER A 25 -2.55 16.29 -3.01
N LYS A 26 -1.58 17.19 -3.16
CA LYS A 26 -1.16 17.71 -4.48
C LYS A 26 -0.31 16.72 -5.27
N GLY A 27 0.56 15.98 -4.59
CA GLY A 27 1.44 14.99 -5.19
C GLY A 27 0.78 13.63 -5.42
N THR A 28 1.43 12.80 -6.23
CA THR A 28 1.10 11.38 -6.39
C THR A 28 1.47 10.61 -5.12
N PRO A 29 0.49 10.04 -4.39
CA PRO A 29 0.78 9.30 -3.17
C PRO A 29 1.59 8.03 -3.46
N ASP A 30 2.65 7.79 -2.69
CA ASP A 30 3.33 6.49 -2.62
C ASP A 30 2.39 5.50 -1.91
N LEU A 31 1.73 4.64 -2.66
CA LEU A 31 0.69 3.74 -2.17
C LEU A 31 1.21 2.78 -1.11
N GLU A 32 2.40 2.19 -1.31
CA GLU A 32 2.92 1.22 -0.36
C GLU A 32 3.33 1.89 0.96
N ARG A 33 3.97 3.07 0.93
CA ARG A 33 4.24 3.83 2.16
C ARG A 33 2.96 4.36 2.81
N LEU A 34 1.96 4.74 2.02
CA LEU A 34 0.65 5.15 2.53
C LEU A 34 -0.03 4.01 3.29
N LEU A 35 0.09 2.75 2.85
CA LEU A 35 -0.43 1.60 3.59
C LEU A 35 0.28 1.41 4.94
N LEU A 36 1.60 1.62 5.00
CA LEU A 36 2.35 1.62 6.26
C LEU A 36 1.89 2.74 7.20
N ASP A 37 1.74 3.96 6.69
CA ASP A 37 1.25 5.09 7.48
C ASP A 37 -0.19 4.88 7.96
N THR A 38 -1.02 4.28 7.10
CA THR A 38 -2.40 3.90 7.46
C THR A 38 -2.40 2.91 8.61
N ALA A 39 -1.54 1.89 8.59
CA ALA A 39 -1.44 0.93 9.69
C ALA A 39 -1.05 1.58 11.03
N ARG A 40 -0.17 2.59 10.99
CA ARG A 40 0.24 3.37 12.17
C ARG A 40 -0.89 4.24 12.72
N GLU A 41 -1.68 4.87 11.84
CA GLU A 41 -2.79 5.75 12.22
C GLU A 41 -4.10 5.01 12.50
N LEU A 42 -4.21 3.74 12.10
CA LEU A 42 -5.45 2.96 12.17
C LEU A 42 -6.09 2.93 13.56
N PRO A 43 -5.35 2.75 14.68
CA PRO A 43 -5.94 2.74 16.02
C PRO A 43 -6.64 4.07 16.39
N GLY A 44 -6.08 5.20 15.94
CA GLY A 44 -6.60 6.53 16.23
C GLY A 44 -7.69 7.01 15.27
N ASN A 45 -7.90 6.33 14.14
CA ASN A 45 -8.86 6.75 13.12
C ASN A 45 -9.70 5.59 12.58
N PRO A 46 -10.83 5.27 13.24
CA PRO A 46 -11.67 4.13 12.87
C PRO A 46 -12.23 4.17 11.46
N ARG A 47 -12.35 5.36 10.85
CA ARG A 47 -12.85 5.52 9.48
C ARG A 47 -11.88 4.95 8.44
N LEU A 48 -10.59 4.85 8.75
CA LEU A 48 -9.60 4.33 7.80
C LEU A 48 -9.87 2.87 7.44
N LEU A 49 -10.23 2.02 8.41
CA LEU A 49 -10.40 0.58 8.18
C LEU A 49 -11.40 0.28 7.05
N PRO A 50 -12.69 0.66 7.13
CA PRO A 50 -13.65 0.31 6.09
C PRO A 50 -13.33 0.98 4.75
N MET A 51 -12.83 2.21 4.76
CA MET A 51 -12.56 2.98 3.54
C MET A 51 -11.37 2.41 2.77
N VAL A 52 -10.27 2.09 3.47
CA VAL A 52 -9.06 1.54 2.85
C VAL A 52 -9.27 0.09 2.43
N VAL A 53 -9.98 -0.72 3.21
CA VAL A 53 -10.37 -2.08 2.78
C VAL A 53 -11.23 -2.02 1.53
N THR A 54 -12.21 -1.12 1.46
CA THR A 54 -13.02 -0.93 0.24
C THR A 54 -12.15 -0.54 -0.95
N TRP A 55 -11.20 0.38 -0.76
CA TRP A 55 -10.28 0.78 -1.81
C TRP A 55 -9.40 -0.39 -2.27
N LEU A 56 -8.83 -1.15 -1.34
CA LEU A 56 -7.99 -2.32 -1.63
C LEU A 56 -8.78 -3.44 -2.31
N ARG A 57 -10.05 -3.66 -1.95
CA ARG A 57 -10.91 -4.62 -2.66
C ARG A 57 -11.06 -4.25 -4.14
N ARG A 58 -11.13 -2.95 -4.46
CA ARG A 58 -11.32 -2.44 -5.82
C ARG A 58 -10.03 -2.25 -6.62
N HIS A 59 -8.95 -1.84 -5.96
CA HIS A 59 -7.71 -1.35 -6.58
C HIS A 59 -6.46 -2.06 -6.05
N GLY A 60 -6.61 -3.15 -5.29
CA GLY A 60 -5.49 -3.85 -4.65
C GLY A 60 -4.46 -4.41 -5.63
N ASP A 61 -4.84 -4.65 -6.89
CA ASP A 61 -3.91 -5.03 -7.96
C ASP A 61 -2.89 -3.94 -8.29
N ALA A 62 -3.14 -2.67 -7.92
CA ALA A 62 -2.18 -1.60 -8.09
C ALA A 62 -1.06 -1.60 -7.04
N VAL A 63 -1.17 -2.40 -5.98
CA VAL A 63 -0.17 -2.46 -4.91
C VAL A 63 1.08 -3.20 -5.39
N ALA A 64 2.24 -2.55 -5.35
CA ALA A 64 3.51 -3.18 -5.69
C ALA A 64 3.99 -4.13 -4.59
N ARG A 65 3.61 -5.41 -4.69
CA ARG A 65 3.73 -6.38 -3.58
C ARG A 65 5.16 -6.65 -3.12
N ASN A 66 6.14 -6.72 -4.03
CA ASN A 66 7.54 -6.93 -3.64
C ASN A 66 8.11 -5.71 -2.91
N ARG A 67 7.75 -4.51 -3.39
CA ARG A 67 8.14 -3.25 -2.75
C ARG A 67 7.47 -3.10 -1.38
N LEU A 68 6.17 -3.38 -1.28
CA LEU A 68 5.44 -3.36 0.00
C LEU A 68 6.09 -4.31 1.01
N ARG A 69 6.36 -5.56 0.62
CA ARG A 69 7.02 -6.55 1.48
C ARG A 69 8.37 -6.07 2.02
N ARG A 70 9.19 -5.46 1.16
CA ARG A 70 10.45 -4.83 1.59
C ARG A 70 10.20 -3.70 2.58
N LEU A 71 9.29 -2.78 2.24
CA LEU A 71 8.99 -1.61 3.07
C LEU A 71 8.51 -2.02 4.46
N ILE A 72 7.68 -3.05 4.55
CA ILE A 72 7.27 -3.65 5.83
C ILE A 72 8.51 -4.06 6.64
N ALA A 73 9.42 -4.82 6.03
CA ALA A 73 10.62 -5.32 6.71
C ALA A 73 11.60 -4.21 7.13
N SER A 74 11.68 -3.09 6.38
CA SER A 74 12.65 -2.02 6.64
C SER A 74 12.09 -0.81 7.40
N GLU A 75 10.80 -0.52 7.31
CA GLU A 75 10.20 0.75 7.77
C GLU A 75 9.04 0.55 8.77
N LEU A 76 8.39 -0.62 8.84
CA LEU A 76 7.24 -0.82 9.71
C LEU A 76 7.63 -1.47 11.04
N ALA A 77 7.31 -0.79 12.16
CA ALA A 77 7.56 -1.33 13.48
C ALA A 77 6.68 -2.58 13.75
N PRO A 78 7.20 -3.60 14.45
CA PRO A 78 6.46 -4.84 14.73
C PRO A 78 5.09 -4.65 15.39
N LYS A 79 4.92 -3.58 16.20
CA LYS A 79 3.65 -3.24 16.86
C LYS A 79 2.50 -2.95 15.87
N ASP A 80 2.83 -2.50 14.66
CA ASP A 80 1.88 -2.07 13.64
C ASP A 80 1.59 -3.20 12.62
N TRP A 81 2.32 -4.33 12.69
CA TRP A 81 2.18 -5.46 11.76
C TRP A 81 0.77 -6.06 11.77
N ALA A 82 0.19 -6.25 12.96
CA ALA A 82 -1.15 -6.81 13.08
C ALA A 82 -2.23 -5.91 12.47
N ALA A 83 -2.06 -4.58 12.55
CA ALA A 83 -2.98 -3.62 11.95
C ALA A 83 -2.90 -3.66 10.42
N LEU A 84 -1.68 -3.69 9.86
CA LEU A 84 -1.49 -3.86 8.41
C LEU A 84 -2.02 -5.21 7.93
N ALA A 85 -1.73 -6.29 8.65
CA ALA A 85 -2.17 -7.62 8.29
C ALA A 85 -3.70 -7.71 8.24
N LEU A 86 -4.38 -7.13 9.24
CA LEU A 86 -5.84 -7.02 9.25
C LEU A 86 -6.36 -6.24 8.04
N LEU A 87 -5.76 -5.10 7.67
CA LEU A 87 -6.16 -4.34 6.48
C LEU A 87 -6.06 -5.17 5.19
N LEU A 88 -4.96 -5.89 5.00
CA LEU A 88 -4.71 -6.67 3.79
C LEU A 88 -5.57 -7.93 3.74
N ASP A 89 -5.71 -8.65 4.86
CA ASP A 89 -6.48 -9.88 4.95
C ASP A 89 -7.99 -9.60 4.82
N ALA A 90 -8.50 -8.52 5.44
CA ALA A 90 -9.89 -8.10 5.25
C ALA A 90 -10.20 -7.63 3.81
N ALA A 91 -9.18 -7.19 3.07
CA ALA A 91 -9.32 -6.86 1.65
C ALA A 91 -9.33 -8.10 0.74
N ASP A 92 -8.80 -9.23 1.21
CA ASP A 92 -8.71 -10.50 0.48
C ASP A 92 -9.79 -11.53 0.92
N GLU A 93 -10.66 -11.21 1.88
CA GLU A 93 -11.60 -12.17 2.53
C GLU A 93 -12.46 -12.99 1.55
N ASP A 94 -12.82 -12.40 0.40
CA ASP A 94 -13.61 -13.06 -0.65
C ASP A 94 -12.82 -13.28 -1.96
N GLU A 95 -11.54 -12.91 -1.98
CA GLU A 95 -10.71 -12.89 -3.19
C GLU A 95 -9.98 -14.22 -3.40
N HIS A 96 -10.19 -14.84 -4.56
CA HIS A 96 -9.51 -16.09 -4.93
C HIS A 96 -8.90 -15.98 -6.34
N PRO A 97 -7.57 -16.03 -6.48
CA PRO A 97 -6.54 -16.20 -5.43
C PRO A 97 -6.28 -14.92 -4.61
N ALA A 98 -6.01 -15.09 -3.31
CA ALA A 98 -5.68 -13.97 -2.42
C ALA A 98 -4.44 -13.19 -2.90
N ARG A 99 -4.58 -11.87 -3.06
CA ARG A 99 -3.56 -10.99 -3.66
C ARG A 99 -2.35 -10.80 -2.74
N PHE A 100 -2.58 -10.74 -1.44
CA PHE A 100 -1.59 -10.41 -0.41
C PHE A 100 -1.06 -11.61 0.36
N ALA A 101 -1.44 -12.85 0.01
CA ALA A 101 -1.06 -14.07 0.71
C ALA A 101 0.46 -14.18 1.00
N ALA A 102 1.31 -13.81 0.04
CA ALA A 102 2.76 -13.85 0.22
C ALA A 102 3.26 -12.86 1.29
N ILE A 103 2.62 -11.69 1.42
CA ILE A 103 2.95 -10.67 2.42
C ILE A 103 2.41 -11.08 3.80
N LEU A 104 1.17 -11.58 3.84
CA LEU A 104 0.52 -12.00 5.09
C LEU A 104 1.30 -13.09 5.83
N ARG A 105 1.99 -14.00 5.12
CA ARG A 105 2.85 -15.03 5.72
C ARG A 105 4.03 -14.45 6.53
N ASP A 106 4.50 -13.27 6.17
CA ASP A 106 5.65 -12.63 6.82
C ASP A 106 5.22 -11.77 8.02
N LEU A 107 3.93 -11.41 8.12
CA LEU A 107 3.38 -10.65 9.23
C LEU A 107 3.03 -11.56 10.43
N ARG A 108 2.85 -10.95 11.60
CA ARG A 108 2.52 -11.65 12.84
C ARG A 108 1.31 -11.03 13.53
N PRO A 109 0.43 -11.86 14.14
CA PRO A 109 -0.60 -11.37 15.05
C PRO A 109 -0.01 -10.58 16.21
N ALA A 110 -0.84 -9.74 16.83
CA ALA A 110 -0.45 -9.05 18.04
C ALA A 110 -0.23 -10.03 19.20
N SER A 111 0.86 -9.81 19.97
CA SER A 111 1.18 -10.61 21.17
C SER A 111 0.10 -10.51 22.24
N THR A 112 -0.54 -9.35 22.38
CA THR A 112 -1.65 -9.11 23.29
C THR A 112 -2.90 -8.73 22.48
N PRO A 113 -3.89 -9.64 22.40
CA PRO A 113 -5.17 -9.34 21.79
C PRO A 113 -5.89 -8.20 22.49
N ALA A 114 -6.39 -7.24 21.71
CA ALA A 114 -7.08 -6.05 22.22
C ALA A 114 -7.91 -5.40 21.11
N PRO A 115 -8.83 -4.47 21.44
CA PRO A 115 -9.55 -3.68 20.44
C PRO A 115 -8.59 -2.99 19.48
N LEU A 116 -8.91 -2.92 18.19
CA LEU A 116 -8.06 -2.21 17.24
C LEU A 116 -8.01 -0.71 17.57
N PHE A 117 -9.15 -0.11 17.90
CA PHE A 117 -9.29 1.33 18.04
C PHE A 117 -9.08 1.82 19.47
N ASP A 118 -8.46 2.98 19.62
CA ASP A 118 -8.14 3.56 20.92
C ASP A 118 -9.40 3.91 21.73
N VAL A 119 -10.45 4.37 21.05
CA VAL A 119 -11.75 4.69 21.66
C VAL A 119 -12.39 3.46 22.33
N GLU A 120 -12.17 2.26 21.80
CA GLU A 120 -12.70 1.01 22.35
C GLU A 120 -11.86 0.48 23.52
N ARG A 121 -10.63 0.97 23.68
CA ARG A 121 -9.75 0.63 24.79
C ARG A 121 -10.03 1.46 26.05
N ALA A 122 -10.82 2.52 25.93
CA ALA A 122 -11.06 3.48 27.01
C ALA A 122 -11.70 2.87 28.26
N THR A 123 -12.55 1.84 28.11
CA THR A 123 -13.19 1.15 29.23
C THR A 123 -13.27 -0.35 29.00
N ALA A 124 -13.30 -1.13 30.09
CA ALA A 124 -13.45 -2.59 30.02
C ALA A 124 -14.74 -3.02 29.29
N ALA A 125 -15.83 -2.27 29.47
CA ALA A 125 -17.11 -2.55 28.82
C ALA A 125 -17.03 -2.38 27.28
N LEU A 126 -16.35 -1.33 26.80
CA LEU A 126 -16.13 -1.12 25.37
C LEU A 126 -15.18 -2.17 24.79
N ALA A 127 -14.12 -2.51 25.50
CA ALA A 127 -13.17 -3.53 25.05
C ALA A 127 -13.84 -4.91 24.93
N ASP A 128 -14.69 -5.26 25.90
CA ASP A 128 -15.45 -6.51 25.89
C ASP A 128 -16.52 -6.52 24.78
N ARG A 129 -17.17 -5.38 24.50
CA ARG A 129 -18.06 -5.23 23.34
C ARG A 129 -17.30 -5.45 22.03
N ALA A 130 -16.15 -4.81 21.84
CA ALA A 130 -15.32 -4.96 20.64
C ALA A 130 -14.88 -6.42 20.45
N ARG A 131 -14.48 -7.10 21.54
CA ARG A 131 -14.13 -8.54 21.53
C ARG A 131 -15.27 -9.42 21.03
N ARG A 132 -16.50 -9.19 21.54
CA ARG A 132 -17.69 -9.97 21.13
C ARG A 132 -18.04 -9.77 19.66
N ARG A 133 -17.93 -8.52 19.16
CA ARG A 133 -18.31 -8.16 17.78
C ARG A 133 -17.19 -8.32 16.76
N ALA A 134 -15.99 -8.69 17.20
CA ALA A 134 -14.83 -8.90 16.35
C ALA A 134 -15.13 -9.86 15.18
N SER A 135 -14.66 -9.54 13.97
CA SER A 135 -14.66 -10.49 12.85
C SER A 135 -13.64 -11.59 13.09
N ASP A 136 -13.80 -12.72 12.40
CA ASP A 136 -12.83 -13.81 12.48
C ASP A 136 -11.45 -13.39 11.97
N VAL A 137 -11.40 -12.61 10.89
CA VAL A 137 -10.15 -12.01 10.39
C VAL A 137 -9.46 -11.17 11.47
N SER A 138 -10.20 -10.30 12.15
CA SER A 138 -9.67 -9.42 13.20
C SER A 138 -9.18 -10.21 14.44
N ARG A 139 -9.87 -11.32 14.77
CA ARG A 139 -9.47 -12.23 15.84
C ARG A 139 -8.16 -12.93 15.51
N ARG A 140 -7.98 -13.42 14.28
CA ARG A 140 -6.73 -14.07 13.83
C ARG A 140 -5.50 -13.17 14.05
N TRP A 141 -5.65 -11.87 13.84
CA TRP A 141 -4.55 -10.90 13.99
C TRP A 141 -4.43 -10.29 15.39
N GLY A 142 -5.30 -10.64 16.34
CA GLY A 142 -5.26 -10.11 17.71
C GLY A 142 -5.59 -8.61 17.81
N ARG A 143 -6.36 -8.10 16.84
CA ARG A 143 -6.81 -6.71 16.78
C ARG A 143 -8.30 -6.70 16.50
N TRP A 144 -9.11 -6.65 17.56
CA TRP A 144 -10.56 -6.82 17.44
C TRP A 144 -11.18 -5.63 16.71
N ALA A 145 -11.85 -5.92 15.60
CA ALA A 145 -12.62 -4.96 14.82
C ALA A 145 -13.82 -5.69 14.22
N GLU A 146 -14.93 -4.99 14.05
CA GLU A 146 -16.11 -5.58 13.41
C GLU A 146 -15.83 -5.97 11.95
N PRO A 147 -16.60 -6.91 11.37
CA PRO A 147 -16.53 -7.22 9.95
C PRO A 147 -16.67 -5.95 9.09
N VAL A 148 -15.84 -5.86 8.05
CA VAL A 148 -15.82 -4.69 7.18
C VAL A 148 -16.80 -4.91 6.04
N GLU A 149 -17.85 -4.09 6.00
CA GLU A 149 -18.74 -3.99 4.85
C GLU A 149 -18.17 -2.99 3.83
N PRO A 150 -17.89 -3.40 2.58
CA PRO A 150 -17.36 -2.50 1.56
C PRO A 150 -18.35 -1.38 1.20
N ARG A 151 -17.86 -0.13 1.16
CA ARG A 151 -18.69 1.06 0.88
C ARG A 151 -18.31 1.68 -0.46
N LEU A 152 -18.72 1.07 -1.56
CA LEU A 152 -18.27 1.47 -2.91
C LEU A 152 -18.70 2.89 -3.31
N ASP A 153 -19.79 3.40 -2.73
CA ASP A 153 -20.29 4.77 -2.84
C ASP A 153 -19.34 5.81 -2.26
N THR A 154 -18.45 5.40 -1.34
CA THR A 154 -17.42 6.25 -0.76
C THR A 154 -16.16 6.36 -1.62
N LEU A 155 -16.14 5.75 -2.80
CA LEU A 155 -15.04 5.83 -3.76
C LEU A 155 -15.44 6.64 -4.98
N ALA A 156 -14.54 7.50 -5.45
CA ALA A 156 -14.63 8.09 -6.76
C ALA A 156 -14.63 7.01 -7.86
N PRO A 157 -15.21 7.28 -9.04
CA PRO A 157 -15.16 6.36 -10.16
C PRO A 157 -13.71 6.00 -10.53
N PRO A 158 -13.41 4.72 -10.85
CA PRO A 158 -12.05 4.27 -11.20
C PRO A 158 -11.40 5.08 -12.32
N THR A 159 -12.19 5.46 -13.33
CA THR A 159 -11.73 6.26 -14.47
C THR A 159 -11.19 7.61 -14.01
N ALA A 160 -11.88 8.29 -13.09
CA ALA A 160 -11.42 9.57 -12.54
C ALA A 160 -10.12 9.42 -11.73
N VAL A 161 -10.00 8.35 -10.93
CA VAL A 161 -8.79 8.07 -10.15
C VAL A 161 -7.60 7.77 -11.06
N MET A 162 -7.80 6.92 -12.08
CA MET A 162 -6.75 6.53 -13.03
C MET A 162 -6.33 7.66 -13.97
N GLN A 163 -7.25 8.55 -14.36
CA GLN A 163 -6.90 9.76 -15.12
C GLN A 163 -6.01 10.70 -14.31
N ARG A 164 -6.30 10.86 -13.01
CA ARG A 164 -5.49 11.69 -12.12
C ARG A 164 -4.13 11.05 -11.78
N HIS A 165 -4.10 9.71 -11.68
CA HIS A 165 -2.90 8.95 -11.35
C HIS A 165 -2.65 7.84 -12.37
N PRO A 166 -2.10 8.17 -13.57
CA PRO A 166 -1.91 7.20 -14.65
C PRO A 166 -1.06 5.99 -14.26
N TRP A 167 -0.17 6.15 -13.29
CA TRP A 167 0.65 5.05 -12.78
C TRP A 167 -0.18 3.94 -12.12
N LEU A 168 -1.34 4.24 -11.53
CA LEU A 168 -2.22 3.22 -10.92
C LEU A 168 -2.76 2.27 -11.98
N ARG A 169 -3.07 2.79 -13.18
CA ARG A 169 -3.49 1.97 -14.32
C ARG A 169 -2.38 1.00 -14.70
N LEU A 170 -1.15 1.51 -14.82
CA LEU A 170 0.04 0.68 -15.08
C LEU A 170 0.25 -0.40 -14.02
N ALA A 171 0.20 -0.04 -12.74
CA ALA A 171 0.39 -0.98 -11.66
C ALA A 171 -0.71 -2.06 -11.64
N THR A 172 -1.96 -1.67 -11.94
CA THR A 172 -3.10 -2.59 -12.09
C THR A 172 -2.89 -3.56 -13.26
N ASP A 173 -2.43 -3.08 -14.42
CA ASP A 173 -2.15 -3.94 -15.59
C ASP A 173 -1.10 -5.01 -15.26
N PHE A 174 -0.15 -4.68 -14.38
CA PHE A 174 0.87 -5.60 -13.88
C PHE A 174 0.44 -6.43 -12.67
N ARG A 175 -0.77 -6.22 -12.15
CA ARG A 175 -1.35 -6.92 -10.99
C ARG A 175 -0.36 -7.03 -9.82
N GLY A 176 0.33 -5.94 -9.52
CA GLY A 176 1.23 -5.86 -8.37
C GLY A 176 2.48 -6.76 -8.45
N ASP A 177 2.88 -7.20 -9.64
CA ASP A 177 4.07 -8.04 -9.82
C ASP A 177 5.40 -7.26 -9.69
N MET A 178 6.50 -7.87 -10.14
CA MET A 178 7.83 -7.24 -10.09
C MET A 178 7.92 -5.96 -10.97
N ARG A 179 7.18 -5.86 -12.08
CA ARG A 179 7.14 -4.67 -12.94
C ARG A 179 6.45 -3.51 -12.23
N ALA A 180 5.33 -3.76 -11.56
CA ALA A 180 4.69 -2.76 -10.69
C ALA A 180 5.67 -2.27 -9.60
N SER A 181 6.43 -3.19 -9.02
CA SER A 181 7.42 -2.87 -7.98
C SER A 181 8.62 -2.07 -8.48
N VAL A 182 9.10 -2.36 -9.70
CA VAL A 182 10.12 -1.54 -10.37
C VAL A 182 9.59 -0.15 -10.67
N MET A 183 8.38 -0.02 -11.23
CA MET A 183 7.79 1.28 -11.56
C MET A 183 7.55 2.13 -10.30
N SER A 184 6.99 1.55 -9.25
CA SER A 184 6.77 2.23 -7.97
C SER A 184 8.10 2.70 -7.35
N ALA A 185 9.14 1.86 -7.37
CA ALA A 185 10.46 2.25 -6.91
C ALA A 185 11.05 3.42 -7.73
N LEU A 186 10.96 3.35 -9.07
CA LEU A 186 11.43 4.45 -9.92
C LEU A 186 10.67 5.75 -9.68
N LEU A 187 9.38 5.68 -9.36
CA LEU A 187 8.54 6.85 -9.12
C LEU A 187 8.84 7.49 -7.75
N HIS A 188 8.98 6.68 -6.69
CA HIS A 188 8.95 7.15 -5.30
C HIS A 188 10.29 7.04 -4.55
N ASP A 189 11.26 6.31 -5.07
CA ASP A 189 12.58 6.14 -4.46
C ASP A 189 13.66 6.71 -5.41
N PRO A 190 14.04 8.00 -5.30
CA PRO A 190 14.96 8.66 -6.25
C PRO A 190 16.27 7.90 -6.46
N ASP A 191 16.85 7.36 -5.39
CA ASP A 191 18.12 6.61 -5.41
C ASP A 191 18.03 5.30 -6.22
N SER A 192 16.82 4.79 -6.47
CA SER A 192 16.61 3.60 -7.30
C SER A 192 17.05 3.81 -8.74
N ARG A 193 17.11 5.07 -9.20
CA ARG A 193 17.45 5.43 -10.59
C ARG A 193 18.94 5.36 -10.89
N ASP A 194 19.79 5.22 -9.87
CA ASP A 194 21.25 5.27 -9.98
C ASP A 194 21.88 4.00 -10.55
N SER A 195 21.27 2.83 -10.29
CA SER A 195 21.79 1.54 -10.75
C SER A 195 20.76 0.41 -10.64
N GLU A 196 20.94 -0.67 -11.41
CA GLU A 196 20.14 -1.90 -11.25
C GLU A 196 20.20 -2.47 -9.82
N THR A 197 21.30 -2.26 -9.10
CA THR A 197 21.45 -2.74 -7.71
C THR A 197 20.61 -1.91 -6.75
N SER A 198 20.65 -0.58 -6.90
CA SER A 198 19.81 0.33 -6.12
C SER A 198 18.32 0.07 -6.41
N LEU A 199 17.97 -0.12 -7.68
CA LEU A 199 16.62 -0.47 -8.10
C LEU A 199 16.16 -1.80 -7.51
N ALA A 200 16.99 -2.85 -7.57
CA ALA A 200 16.64 -4.14 -7.01
C ALA A 200 16.39 -4.06 -5.50
N ARG A 201 17.24 -3.31 -4.79
CA ARG A 201 17.06 -3.02 -3.37
C ARG A 201 15.75 -2.27 -3.13
N ALA A 202 15.47 -1.19 -3.85
CA ALA A 202 14.27 -0.37 -3.64
C ALA A 202 12.96 -1.10 -4.00
N ALA A 203 12.98 -1.92 -5.05
CA ALA A 203 11.83 -2.68 -5.51
C ALA A 203 11.58 -3.99 -4.72
N GLY A 204 12.53 -4.41 -3.88
CA GLY A 204 12.37 -5.58 -3.01
C GLY A 204 12.54 -6.94 -3.71
N GLY A 205 13.26 -6.98 -4.84
CA GLY A 205 13.48 -8.20 -5.64
C GLY A 205 14.97 -8.52 -5.84
N SER A 206 15.25 -9.70 -6.37
CA SER A 206 16.62 -10.04 -6.78
C SER A 206 17.03 -9.26 -8.03
N ARG A 207 18.34 -9.09 -8.24
CA ARG A 207 18.87 -8.42 -9.44
C ARG A 207 18.39 -9.07 -10.74
N ALA A 208 18.26 -10.39 -10.77
CA ALA A 208 17.78 -11.12 -11.94
C ALA A 208 16.29 -10.84 -12.20
N GLN A 209 15.45 -10.86 -11.16
CA GLN A 209 14.02 -10.53 -11.28
C GLN A 209 13.81 -9.10 -11.78
N VAL A 210 14.55 -8.15 -11.21
CA VAL A 210 14.48 -6.73 -11.58
C VAL A 210 14.95 -6.50 -13.01
N ARG A 211 16.04 -7.16 -13.43
CA ARG A 211 16.52 -7.08 -14.81
C ARG A 211 15.49 -7.60 -15.81
N ASN A 212 14.86 -8.73 -15.52
CA ASN A 212 13.84 -9.30 -16.38
C ASN A 212 12.59 -8.40 -16.46
N ALA A 213 12.15 -7.87 -15.32
CA ALA A 213 11.05 -6.91 -15.26
C ALA A 213 11.37 -5.63 -16.04
N LEU A 214 12.59 -5.10 -15.88
CA LEU A 214 13.04 -3.90 -16.59
C LEU A 214 13.12 -4.12 -18.10
N ALA A 215 13.60 -5.27 -18.56
CA ALA A 215 13.61 -5.60 -20.00
C ALA A 215 12.18 -5.61 -20.59
N ASN A 216 11.19 -6.13 -19.85
CA ASN A 216 9.79 -6.09 -20.28
C ASN A 216 9.24 -4.66 -20.33
N LEU A 217 9.60 -3.83 -19.35
CA LEU A 217 9.21 -2.42 -19.32
C LEU A 217 9.87 -1.62 -20.46
N GLU A 218 11.10 -1.93 -20.84
CA GLU A 218 11.77 -1.32 -22.00
C GLU A 218 11.11 -1.73 -23.32
N LEU A 219 10.80 -3.02 -23.50
CA LEU A 219 10.11 -3.52 -24.69
C LEU A 219 8.72 -2.89 -24.88
N THR A 220 8.08 -2.48 -23.79
CA THR A 220 6.74 -1.86 -23.81
C THR A 220 6.78 -0.33 -23.77
N GLY A 221 7.98 0.27 -23.86
CA GLY A 221 8.16 1.74 -23.86
C GLY A 221 7.75 2.41 -22.55
N ARG A 222 7.87 1.71 -21.42
CA ARG A 222 7.50 2.19 -20.08
C ARG A 222 8.70 2.58 -19.22
N ALA A 223 9.90 2.17 -19.60
CA ALA A 223 11.14 2.56 -18.95
C ALA A 223 12.29 2.60 -19.96
N ARG A 224 13.34 3.38 -19.64
CA ARG A 224 14.57 3.43 -20.45
C ARG A 224 15.82 3.33 -19.58
N ARG A 225 16.80 2.56 -20.04
CA ARG A 225 18.18 2.59 -19.54
C ARG A 225 19.02 3.60 -20.33
N LEU A 226 19.42 4.69 -19.67
CA LEU A 226 20.33 5.68 -20.23
C LEU A 226 21.76 5.36 -19.77
N ARG A 227 22.63 5.05 -20.74
CA ARG A 227 24.07 5.00 -20.51
C ARG A 227 24.68 6.35 -20.91
N LYS A 228 25.21 7.10 -19.95
CA LYS A 228 25.97 8.31 -20.25
C LYS A 228 27.41 7.92 -20.66
N PRO A 229 27.94 8.44 -21.79
CA PRO A 229 29.34 8.21 -22.16
C PRO A 229 30.27 8.60 -21.01
N GLY A 230 31.23 7.72 -20.66
CA GLY A 230 32.19 7.96 -19.57
C GLY A 230 31.70 7.66 -18.15
N ILE A 231 30.39 7.37 -17.94
CA ILE A 231 29.84 7.01 -16.63
C ILE A 231 29.44 5.54 -16.64
N ARG A 232 30.03 4.72 -15.74
CA ARG A 232 29.70 3.28 -15.62
C ARG A 232 28.25 3.02 -15.17
N ARG A 233 27.57 4.01 -14.59
CA ARG A 233 26.20 3.88 -14.07
C ARG A 233 25.16 4.12 -15.16
N THR A 234 24.26 3.15 -15.30
CA THR A 234 23.06 3.25 -16.12
C THR A 234 21.97 3.96 -15.32
N GLN A 235 21.49 5.10 -15.80
CA GLN A 235 20.35 5.80 -15.23
C GLN A 235 19.06 5.14 -15.73
N ILE A 236 18.09 4.92 -14.85
CA ILE A 236 16.81 4.30 -15.21
C ILE A 236 15.71 5.35 -15.02
N LEU A 237 14.98 5.64 -16.10
CA LEU A 237 13.88 6.60 -16.07
C LEU A 237 12.57 5.92 -16.44
N PRO A 238 11.46 6.19 -15.72
CA PRO A 238 10.13 5.86 -16.21
C PRO A 238 9.84 6.70 -17.45
N ASP A 239 9.16 6.11 -18.42
CA ASP A 239 8.61 6.88 -19.53
C ASP A 239 7.35 7.62 -19.09
N ALA A 240 7.19 8.85 -19.60
CA ALA A 240 5.95 9.59 -19.41
C ALA A 240 4.82 8.80 -20.06
N ALA A 241 3.90 8.30 -19.22
CA ALA A 241 2.64 7.70 -19.67
C ALA A 241 1.71 8.78 -20.23
#